data_AF-A0A453HDK3-F1
#
_entry.id   AF-A0A453HDK3-F1
#
_cell.length_a   1.000
_cell.length_b   1.000
_cell.length_c   1.000
_cell.angle_alpha   90.00
_cell.angle_beta   90.00
_cell.angle_gamma   90.00
#
_symmetry.space_group_name_H-M   'P 1'
#
loop_
_entity.id
_entity.type
_entity.pdbx_description
1 polymer ?
#
loop_
_entity_poly.entity_id
_entity_poly.type
_entity_poly.pdbx_seq_one_letter_code
_entity_poly.pdbx_strand_id
1 'polypeptide(L)'
;MAHHRRRSCLRRVLTIAGGVSAGLLLLAGGHTYGHGQLLSPSLLPLGLGADCSPSFAPPPFAPPPSALSPLPPYLLSDLEADASPPQPEANLPRRLLPIHRSPPCLPSNSESGADRSPPQHDDADAVLLPDWEVLLLADAELGGGAGNGKATCAFQGGASSPASALGRLPGSARHGYVCPMPEPVRSLQPLQAPLLLPTSAASADCPGRTSLLNWSGPIAFSSATLDSGDVLIFAKGVNHAAGGVRCIYRHCGDAHGHGVVASFPAITSVQQVTRCPAPPMHLNSRNAELRVTVAATGEDPIPSIATYRPQQSQSGLVVTPARKKLICACTMVHNVSKFLREWVLYHAAVGVEHFFLYDNGSQDDFADQVAQLRSAGISITTVPWPWIKMQEAGFSHSAAMHQSSCKWMAFIDVDEFIFSPNWKGSEKPSKSMLEALLPVDPDVGQVYLWCFDFAPSGQTSHPQEGVIQGYTCRRKIILRHKSLVLLAAVNHSLENAIHHFTLKDGFRSIRNLQARVNHYKYQAWSEFKHKFKRRVSAYVADWRDPINLQSADRAPGLGLDGVEPVDWAQRYCDVKDNLLQQLSARWFGNGLATLGSQDT
;
A
#
# COMPACT_ATOMS: atom_id res chain seq x y z
N MET A 1 -23.53 -59.22 -14.37
CA MET A 1 -23.00 -58.97 -15.73
C MET A 1 -24.04 -58.20 -16.54
N ALA A 2 -23.71 -57.65 -17.71
CA ALA A 2 -24.46 -56.55 -18.32
C ALA A 2 -25.78 -56.92 -19.02
N HIS A 3 -26.77 -56.03 -18.91
CA HIS A 3 -27.85 -55.81 -19.88
C HIS A 3 -27.86 -54.29 -20.21
N HIS A 4 -27.83 -53.73 -21.43
CA HIS A 4 -28.24 -54.16 -22.79
C HIS A 4 -29.71 -53.82 -23.15
N ARG A 5 -29.95 -52.63 -23.74
CA ARG A 5 -30.63 -52.46 -25.05
C ARG A 5 -30.82 -51.00 -25.56
N ARG A 6 -30.83 -50.90 -26.90
CA ARG A 6 -31.25 -49.79 -27.79
C ARG A 6 -32.76 -49.45 -27.55
N ARG A 7 -33.38 -48.33 -28.01
CA ARG A 7 -33.37 -47.73 -29.38
C ARG A 7 -34.15 -46.38 -29.43
N SER A 8 -34.06 -45.65 -30.55
CA SER A 8 -34.70 -44.35 -30.87
C SER A 8 -36.13 -44.46 -31.45
N CYS A 9 -36.98 -43.41 -31.32
CA CYS A 9 -37.80 -42.86 -32.45
C CYS A 9 -38.43 -41.46 -32.19
N LEU A 10 -39.18 -40.91 -33.17
CA LEU A 10 -39.54 -39.47 -33.32
C LEU A 10 -41.06 -39.12 -33.26
N ARG A 11 -41.34 -37.82 -32.98
CA ARG A 11 -42.41 -36.93 -33.52
C ARG A 11 -43.92 -37.26 -33.35
N ARG A 12 -44.64 -36.32 -32.70
CA ARG A 12 -45.73 -35.41 -33.20
C ARG A 12 -46.17 -34.53 -32.00
N VAL A 13 -46.39 -33.21 -32.06
CA VAL A 13 -47.17 -32.32 -32.95
C VAL A 13 -48.69 -32.52 -32.83
N LEU A 14 -49.34 -31.58 -32.13
CA LEU A 14 -50.71 -31.11 -32.39
C LEU A 14 -50.83 -29.63 -31.98
N THR A 15 -51.83 -28.93 -32.52
CA THR A 15 -52.07 -27.47 -32.39
C THR A 15 -53.59 -27.23 -32.34
N ILE A 16 -54.05 -25.96 -32.36
CA ILE A 16 -55.47 -25.48 -32.48
C ILE A 16 -56.22 -25.45 -31.12
N ALA A 17 -56.99 -24.42 -30.73
CA ALA A 17 -57.01 -22.98 -31.10
C ALA A 17 -57.89 -22.15 -30.12
N GLY A 18 -57.64 -20.82 -30.07
CA GLY A 18 -58.65 -19.72 -30.13
C GLY A 18 -59.58 -19.42 -28.94
N GLY A 19 -60.03 -18.17 -28.69
CA GLY A 19 -59.67 -16.85 -29.26
C GLY A 19 -60.85 -15.85 -29.27
N VAL A 20 -60.58 -14.52 -29.37
CA VAL A 20 -61.54 -13.42 -29.72
C VAL A 20 -62.59 -13.11 -28.59
N SER A 21 -63.13 -11.93 -28.24
CA SER A 21 -63.15 -10.47 -28.62
C SER A 21 -63.60 -9.66 -27.35
N ALA A 22 -63.79 -8.33 -27.25
CA ALA A 22 -63.32 -7.07 -27.88
C ALA A 22 -63.92 -5.85 -27.11
N GLY A 23 -63.56 -4.60 -27.46
CA GLY A 23 -64.12 -3.33 -26.92
C GLY A 23 -63.10 -2.53 -26.09
N LEU A 24 -62.63 -1.32 -26.41
CA LEU A 24 -63.06 -0.16 -27.22
C LEU A 24 -63.97 0.85 -26.50
N LEU A 25 -63.38 1.99 -26.09
CA LEU A 25 -64.07 3.30 -26.02
C LEU A 25 -63.03 4.45 -26.12
N LEU A 26 -63.46 5.62 -26.61
CA LEU A 26 -62.62 6.80 -26.85
C LEU A 26 -62.83 7.89 -25.78
N LEU A 27 -61.88 8.82 -25.69
CA LEU A 27 -62.00 10.30 -25.57
C LEU A 27 -60.65 10.88 -25.04
N ALA A 28 -60.29 12.16 -25.17
CA ALA A 28 -60.23 13.09 -26.31
C ALA A 28 -59.69 14.45 -25.78
N GLY A 29 -58.98 15.22 -26.61
CA GLY A 29 -58.44 16.55 -26.25
C GLY A 29 -57.15 16.51 -25.43
N GLY A 30 -56.09 17.28 -25.72
CA GLY A 30 -55.88 18.16 -26.88
C GLY A 30 -56.46 19.55 -26.74
N HIS A 31 -55.60 20.56 -26.54
CA HIS A 31 -55.80 21.93 -26.99
C HIS A 31 -54.46 22.62 -27.28
N THR A 32 -54.46 23.48 -28.29
CA THR A 32 -53.31 24.23 -28.83
C THR A 32 -53.55 25.76 -28.73
N TYR A 33 -52.67 26.55 -29.36
CA TYR A 33 -52.67 28.03 -29.47
C TYR A 33 -52.05 28.79 -28.28
N GLY A 34 -51.47 29.99 -28.47
CA GLY A 34 -51.53 30.87 -29.65
C GLY A 34 -50.18 31.32 -30.25
N HIS A 35 -50.28 31.92 -31.45
CA HIS A 35 -49.18 32.48 -32.26
C HIS A 35 -48.88 33.94 -31.92
N GLY A 36 -47.66 34.38 -32.29
CA GLY A 36 -47.26 35.79 -32.44
C GLY A 36 -45.76 35.87 -32.77
N GLN A 37 -45.35 35.66 -34.02
CA GLN A 37 -45.17 36.72 -35.04
C GLN A 37 -44.46 37.97 -34.49
N LEU A 38 -43.16 38.11 -34.78
CA LEU A 38 -42.59 38.75 -35.99
C LEU A 38 -42.66 40.27 -35.97
N LEU A 39 -41.51 40.92 -35.82
CA LEU A 39 -41.08 42.09 -36.62
C LEU A 39 -39.60 42.41 -36.34
N SER A 40 -38.94 42.99 -37.35
CA SER A 40 -37.55 43.50 -37.33
C SER A 40 -37.57 45.00 -37.67
N PRO A 41 -36.47 45.67 -38.05
CA PRO A 41 -35.14 45.76 -37.45
C PRO A 41 -34.77 47.24 -37.08
N SER A 42 -33.73 47.44 -36.28
CA SER A 42 -32.98 48.71 -36.11
C SER A 42 -31.71 48.44 -35.28
N LEU A 43 -30.55 49.07 -35.41
CA LEU A 43 -29.92 49.97 -36.40
C LEU A 43 -28.45 50.09 -35.91
N LEU A 44 -27.49 50.25 -36.84
CA LEU A 44 -26.07 50.51 -36.55
C LEU A 44 -25.87 51.96 -36.00
N PRO A 45 -24.77 52.31 -35.27
CA PRO A 45 -23.43 52.28 -35.87
C PRO A 45 -22.18 52.02 -34.99
N LEU A 46 -21.15 51.50 -35.67
CA LEU A 46 -19.71 51.82 -35.59
C LEU A 46 -19.01 52.01 -34.22
N GLY A 47 -18.12 51.06 -33.90
CA GLY A 47 -16.96 51.25 -33.04
C GLY A 47 -15.81 50.36 -33.53
N LEU A 48 -14.63 50.95 -33.81
CA LEU A 48 -13.45 50.23 -34.31
C LEU A 48 -12.62 49.64 -33.16
N GLY A 49 -12.15 48.40 -33.33
CA GLY A 49 -11.20 47.76 -32.42
C GLY A 49 -10.78 46.39 -32.96
N ALA A 50 -9.47 46.18 -33.14
CA ALA A 50 -8.92 44.89 -33.55
C ALA A 50 -8.53 44.05 -32.31
N ASP A 51 -8.63 42.72 -32.38
CA ASP A 51 -7.45 41.91 -32.69
C ASP A 51 -7.78 40.41 -32.90
N CYS A 52 -6.85 39.69 -33.54
CA CYS A 52 -7.02 38.30 -33.93
C CYS A 52 -6.90 37.32 -32.74
N SER A 53 -7.81 36.34 -32.66
CA SER A 53 -7.71 35.19 -31.74
C SER A 53 -7.95 33.86 -32.48
N PRO A 54 -6.94 32.99 -32.65
CA PRO A 54 -7.14 31.65 -33.17
C PRO A 54 -7.77 30.75 -32.09
N SER A 55 -9.03 30.33 -32.31
CA SER A 55 -9.75 29.47 -31.38
C SER A 55 -9.17 28.05 -31.38
N PHE A 56 -8.74 27.57 -30.20
CA PHE A 56 -8.33 26.18 -30.01
C PHE A 56 -9.55 25.32 -29.61
N ALA A 57 -10.08 24.57 -30.58
CA ALA A 57 -11.07 23.53 -30.31
C ALA A 57 -10.42 22.34 -29.57
N PRO A 58 -11.07 21.75 -28.55
CA PRO A 58 -10.59 20.54 -27.88
C PRO A 58 -10.78 19.30 -28.78
N PRO A 59 -9.90 18.29 -28.69
CA PRO A 59 -10.09 17.00 -29.36
C PRO A 59 -11.29 16.23 -28.76
N PRO A 60 -11.91 15.31 -29.53
CA PRO A 60 -13.10 14.59 -29.10
C PRO A 60 -12.84 13.65 -27.91
N PHE A 61 -13.85 13.51 -27.05
CA PHE A 61 -13.83 12.63 -25.89
C PHE A 61 -13.88 11.15 -26.30
N ALA A 62 -13.03 10.32 -25.68
CA ALA A 62 -13.28 8.89 -25.51
C ALA A 62 -13.87 8.66 -24.12
N PRO A 63 -15.00 7.94 -23.97
CA PRO A 63 -15.54 7.59 -22.65
C PRO A 63 -14.63 6.55 -21.94
N PRO A 64 -14.63 6.50 -20.60
CA PRO A 64 -13.88 5.48 -19.87
C PRO A 64 -14.51 4.09 -20.09
N PRO A 65 -13.71 3.02 -20.19
CA PRO A 65 -14.24 1.66 -20.27
C PRO A 65 -14.84 1.24 -18.93
N SER A 66 -16.11 0.80 -18.95
CA SER A 66 -16.78 0.17 -17.80
C SER A 66 -16.07 -1.13 -17.41
N ALA A 67 -16.07 -1.45 -16.11
CA ALA A 67 -15.55 -2.71 -15.59
C ALA A 67 -16.51 -3.90 -15.84
N LEU A 68 -15.99 -5.12 -15.58
CA LEU A 68 -16.65 -6.43 -15.51
C LEU A 68 -16.88 -7.23 -16.81
N SER A 69 -16.04 -8.25 -17.03
CA SER A 69 -16.45 -9.64 -17.33
C SER A 69 -15.27 -10.63 -17.20
N PRO A 70 -15.50 -11.94 -16.98
CA PRO A 70 -14.48 -12.86 -16.45
C PRO A 70 -13.65 -13.62 -17.50
N LEU A 71 -12.54 -14.22 -17.03
CA LEU A 71 -11.69 -15.14 -17.78
C LEU A 71 -12.24 -16.59 -17.79
N PRO A 72 -12.32 -17.25 -18.96
CA PRO A 72 -12.40 -18.72 -19.07
C PRO A 72 -11.00 -19.37 -19.24
N PRO A 73 -10.85 -20.70 -19.06
CA PRO A 73 -9.57 -21.34 -18.75
C PRO A 73 -8.81 -22.00 -19.92
N TYR A 74 -7.54 -22.33 -19.62
CA TYR A 74 -6.64 -23.33 -20.22
C TYR A 74 -6.96 -24.02 -21.54
N LEU A 75 -5.94 -24.07 -22.41
CA LEU A 75 -5.66 -25.23 -23.28
C LEU A 75 -4.16 -25.55 -23.20
N LEU A 76 -3.81 -26.83 -23.01
CA LEU A 76 -2.45 -27.32 -23.21
C LEU A 76 -2.21 -27.63 -24.69
N SER A 77 -0.96 -27.55 -25.12
CA SER A 77 -0.45 -28.24 -26.30
C SER A 77 1.01 -28.61 -26.04
N ASP A 78 1.29 -29.91 -25.96
CA ASP A 78 2.61 -30.45 -25.69
C ASP A 78 3.58 -30.21 -26.87
N LEU A 79 4.88 -30.09 -26.56
CA LEU A 79 5.97 -30.31 -27.51
C LEU A 79 7.15 -30.93 -26.76
N GLU A 80 7.42 -32.20 -27.05
CA GLU A 80 8.56 -32.95 -26.51
C GLU A 80 9.88 -32.53 -27.15
N ALA A 81 10.98 -32.58 -26.40
CA ALA A 81 12.34 -32.54 -26.94
C ALA A 81 13.31 -33.31 -26.04
N ASP A 82 13.98 -34.32 -26.59
CA ASP A 82 14.98 -35.15 -25.91
C ASP A 82 16.26 -34.38 -25.53
N ALA A 83 16.79 -34.68 -24.33
CA ALA A 83 18.24 -34.75 -24.08
C ALA A 83 18.54 -35.46 -22.75
N SER A 84 19.15 -36.66 -22.80
CA SER A 84 19.72 -37.33 -21.62
C SER A 84 21.17 -36.88 -21.35
N PRO A 85 21.64 -36.85 -20.08
CA PRO A 85 22.93 -36.26 -19.73
C PRO A 85 24.12 -37.25 -19.79
N PRO A 86 25.36 -36.78 -20.06
CA PRO A 86 26.57 -37.58 -19.92
C PRO A 86 27.12 -37.57 -18.48
N GLN A 87 27.49 -38.74 -17.98
CA GLN A 87 28.54 -38.93 -16.95
C GLN A 87 29.90 -39.10 -17.67
N PRO A 88 31.04 -38.84 -17.01
CA PRO A 88 31.82 -39.99 -16.57
C PRO A 88 32.64 -39.84 -15.26
N GLU A 89 32.81 -41.00 -14.62
CA GLU A 89 34.00 -41.51 -13.90
C GLU A 89 34.72 -40.70 -12.80
N ALA A 90 34.47 -41.19 -11.59
CA ALA A 90 35.34 -41.28 -10.42
C ALA A 90 36.87 -41.09 -10.61
N ASN A 91 37.47 -40.42 -9.62
CA ASN A 91 38.78 -40.81 -9.09
C ASN A 91 38.87 -40.58 -7.57
N LEU A 92 39.48 -41.53 -6.87
CA LEU A 92 39.72 -41.52 -5.42
C LEU A 92 41.23 -41.38 -5.20
N PRO A 93 41.69 -40.70 -4.12
CA PRO A 93 42.30 -41.52 -3.07
C PRO A 93 42.28 -40.97 -1.62
N ARG A 94 42.47 -41.94 -0.70
CA ARG A 94 43.10 -41.88 0.63
C ARG A 94 42.34 -41.27 1.83
N ARG A 95 42.28 -42.12 2.88
CA ARG A 95 41.90 -41.83 4.27
C ARG A 95 42.88 -40.89 4.95
N LEU A 96 42.37 -40.10 5.91
CA LEU A 96 43.04 -39.83 7.19
C LEU A 96 42.09 -40.21 8.35
N LEU A 97 42.63 -40.35 9.56
CA LEU A 97 41.96 -40.93 10.73
C LEU A 97 41.24 -39.89 11.60
N PRO A 98 40.27 -40.29 12.46
CA PRO A 98 39.31 -39.36 13.06
C PRO A 98 39.87 -38.56 14.25
N ILE A 99 39.33 -37.36 14.43
CA ILE A 99 39.48 -36.54 15.64
C ILE A 99 38.25 -36.73 16.52
N HIS A 100 38.45 -36.89 17.84
CA HIS A 100 37.36 -37.10 18.81
C HIS A 100 36.29 -36.00 18.76
N ARG A 101 35.02 -36.42 18.79
CA ARG A 101 33.88 -35.63 19.27
C ARG A 101 33.01 -36.48 20.19
N SER A 102 32.46 -35.86 21.23
CA SER A 102 31.59 -36.48 22.24
C SER A 102 30.25 -36.95 21.64
N PRO A 103 29.57 -37.94 22.24
CA PRO A 103 28.34 -38.49 21.68
C PRO A 103 27.17 -37.50 21.75
N PRO A 104 26.27 -37.47 20.75
CA PRO A 104 25.00 -36.77 20.85
C PRO A 104 24.01 -37.56 21.74
N CYS A 105 23.19 -36.85 22.52
CA CYS A 105 22.10 -37.48 23.26
C CYS A 105 20.96 -37.87 22.30
N LEU A 106 20.52 -39.13 22.36
CA LEU A 106 19.33 -39.61 21.66
C LEU A 106 18.07 -39.22 22.44
N PRO A 107 17.02 -38.66 21.78
CA PRO A 107 15.68 -38.66 22.32
C PRO A 107 15.17 -40.11 22.47
N SER A 108 14.42 -40.39 23.54
CA SER A 108 13.80 -41.70 23.77
C SER A 108 12.56 -41.89 22.90
N ASN A 109 12.55 -42.91 22.04
CA ASN A 109 11.34 -43.30 21.32
C ASN A 109 10.28 -43.90 22.27
N SER A 110 9.06 -43.37 22.20
CA SER A 110 7.85 -44.04 22.70
C SER A 110 6.67 -43.73 21.78
N GLU A 111 6.54 -44.47 20.68
CA GLU A 111 5.37 -44.40 19.80
C GLU A 111 4.15 -45.05 20.46
N SER A 112 3.01 -44.35 20.49
CA SER A 112 1.68 -44.97 20.42
C SER A 112 0.60 -43.91 20.19
N GLY A 113 -0.51 -44.28 19.54
CA GLY A 113 -1.69 -43.44 19.40
C GLY A 113 -1.64 -42.45 18.23
N ALA A 114 -2.20 -42.85 17.08
CA ALA A 114 -2.50 -41.91 16.01
C ALA A 114 -3.85 -41.24 16.30
N ASP A 115 -3.83 -39.96 16.66
CA ASP A 115 -5.00 -39.08 16.61
C ASP A 115 -4.77 -37.96 15.57
N ARG A 116 -5.82 -37.58 14.85
CA ARG A 116 -5.78 -36.51 13.84
C ARG A 116 -6.31 -35.23 14.45
N SER A 117 -5.50 -34.65 15.33
CA SER A 117 -5.70 -33.29 15.82
C SER A 117 -5.95 -32.31 14.67
N PRO A 118 -6.90 -31.36 14.79
CA PRO A 118 -6.97 -30.20 13.92
C PRO A 118 -5.62 -29.45 13.90
N PRO A 119 -5.31 -28.69 12.84
CA PRO A 119 -4.08 -27.90 12.81
C PRO A 119 -4.07 -26.92 14.00
N GLN A 120 -3.02 -27.03 14.83
CA GLN A 120 -2.85 -26.15 15.98
C GLN A 120 -2.66 -24.72 15.48
N HIS A 121 -3.62 -23.84 15.80
CA HIS A 121 -3.49 -22.40 15.60
C HIS A 121 -2.56 -21.82 16.69
N ASP A 122 -1.28 -22.17 16.63
CA ASP A 122 -0.26 -21.64 17.54
C ASP A 122 -0.20 -20.10 17.44
N ASP A 123 -0.22 -19.45 18.60
CA ASP A 123 -0.07 -18.00 18.72
C ASP A 123 1.33 -17.55 18.25
N ALA A 124 1.38 -17.04 17.02
CA ALA A 124 2.63 -16.69 16.36
C ALA A 124 2.93 -15.20 16.48
N ASP A 125 4.05 -14.87 17.14
CA ASP A 125 4.59 -13.51 17.22
C ASP A 125 5.82 -13.30 16.28
N ALA A 126 5.95 -14.19 15.29
CA ALA A 126 7.00 -14.19 14.28
C ALA A 126 6.45 -14.44 12.86
N VAL A 127 6.99 -13.74 11.87
CA VAL A 127 6.64 -13.88 10.44
C VAL A 127 7.90 -13.97 9.58
N LEU A 128 8.05 -15.05 8.82
CA LEU A 128 9.02 -15.20 7.74
C LEU A 128 8.55 -14.38 6.53
N LEU A 129 9.31 -13.35 6.19
CA LEU A 129 9.15 -12.50 5.02
C LEU A 129 9.91 -13.10 3.81
N PRO A 130 9.68 -12.57 2.59
CA PRO A 130 10.60 -12.67 1.47
C PRO A 130 12.07 -12.34 1.83
N ASP A 131 12.99 -12.69 0.93
CA ASP A 131 14.44 -12.50 1.08
C ASP A 131 15.06 -13.16 2.34
N TRP A 132 14.31 -14.07 2.98
CA TRP A 132 14.66 -14.77 4.23
C TRP A 132 14.81 -13.85 5.45
N GLU A 133 14.12 -12.72 5.50
CA GLU A 133 14.01 -11.91 6.71
C GLU A 133 12.93 -12.47 7.65
N VAL A 134 13.16 -12.44 8.97
CA VAL A 134 12.13 -12.74 9.98
C VAL A 134 11.75 -11.47 10.73
N LEU A 135 10.48 -11.11 10.69
CA LEU A 135 9.88 -10.09 11.55
C LEU A 135 9.45 -10.73 12.88
N LEU A 136 9.81 -10.10 13.99
CA LEU A 136 9.46 -10.48 15.36
C LEU A 136 8.74 -9.34 16.07
N LEU A 137 7.82 -9.67 16.98
CA LEU A 137 7.21 -8.71 17.90
C LEU A 137 7.61 -8.99 19.36
N ALA A 138 8.06 -7.97 20.08
CA ALA A 138 8.36 -8.02 21.51
C ALA A 138 7.61 -6.93 22.28
N ASP A 139 7.03 -7.27 23.44
CA ASP A 139 6.33 -6.29 24.28
C ASP A 139 7.28 -5.23 24.86
N ALA A 140 8.48 -5.64 25.29
CA ALA A 140 9.51 -4.74 25.81
C ALA A 140 10.52 -4.29 24.73
N GLU A 141 11.07 -3.09 24.91
CA GLU A 141 12.14 -2.55 24.06
C GLU A 141 13.51 -3.08 24.52
N LEU A 142 14.00 -4.13 23.86
CA LEU A 142 15.34 -4.68 24.11
C LEU A 142 16.40 -3.71 23.56
N GLY A 143 17.23 -3.17 24.46
CA GLY A 143 18.31 -2.23 24.14
C GLY A 143 17.99 -0.74 24.35
N GLY A 144 16.79 -0.40 24.85
CA GLY A 144 16.31 0.98 25.00
C GLY A 144 17.02 1.79 26.10
N GLY A 145 18.22 2.30 25.83
CA GLY A 145 19.02 3.07 26.79
C GLY A 145 20.06 4.00 26.15
N ALA A 146 19.59 5.10 25.53
CA ALA A 146 20.39 6.23 25.02
C ALA A 146 21.53 5.96 24.02
N GLY A 147 21.82 4.71 23.65
CA GLY A 147 22.80 4.40 22.60
C GLY A 147 22.84 2.93 22.18
N ASN A 148 22.53 2.67 20.90
CA ASN A 148 22.93 1.48 20.13
C ASN A 148 22.90 0.11 20.84
N GLY A 149 21.82 -0.19 21.57
CA GLY A 149 21.58 -1.52 22.13
C GLY A 149 21.27 -2.56 21.05
N LYS A 150 22.31 -3.13 20.44
CA LYS A 150 22.21 -4.08 19.32
C LYS A 150 21.61 -5.42 19.77
N ALA A 151 20.32 -5.61 19.58
CA ALA A 151 19.69 -6.92 19.77
C ALA A 151 20.18 -7.93 18.72
N THR A 152 20.12 -9.21 19.06
CA THR A 152 20.61 -10.35 18.25
C THR A 152 19.53 -11.42 18.19
N CYS A 153 19.25 -11.96 17.01
CA CYS A 153 18.37 -13.11 16.84
C CYS A 153 19.17 -14.42 16.91
N ALA A 154 18.74 -15.35 17.77
CA ALA A 154 19.28 -16.69 17.91
C ALA A 154 18.36 -17.73 17.24
N PHE A 155 18.80 -18.30 16.13
CA PHE A 155 18.05 -19.25 15.33
C PHE A 155 18.22 -20.69 15.84
N GLN A 156 17.51 -21.64 15.22
CA GLN A 156 17.72 -23.06 15.45
C GLN A 156 19.05 -23.52 14.82
N GLY A 157 19.70 -24.52 15.43
CA GLY A 157 21.06 -24.93 15.06
C GLY A 157 22.19 -24.00 15.56
N GLY A 158 21.87 -23.01 16.40
CA GLY A 158 22.87 -22.14 17.06
C GLY A 158 23.42 -20.98 16.22
N ALA A 159 22.95 -20.80 14.99
CA ALA A 159 23.30 -19.64 14.18
C ALA A 159 22.61 -18.36 14.71
N SER A 160 23.17 -17.19 14.41
CA SER A 160 22.61 -15.90 14.84
C SER A 160 22.74 -14.81 13.77
N SER A 161 21.93 -13.75 13.90
CA SER A 161 22.02 -12.51 13.10
C SER A 161 21.87 -11.28 14.00
N PRO A 162 22.37 -10.10 13.59
CA PRO A 162 21.89 -8.83 14.14
C PRO A 162 20.37 -8.70 13.97
N ALA A 163 19.74 -7.94 14.86
CA ALA A 163 18.33 -7.55 14.79
C ALA A 163 18.21 -6.04 14.54
N SER A 164 17.50 -5.66 13.48
CA SER A 164 17.19 -4.26 13.16
C SER A 164 15.86 -3.87 13.81
N ALA A 165 15.86 -2.88 14.70
CA ALA A 165 14.64 -2.40 15.35
C ALA A 165 13.82 -1.51 14.41
N LEU A 166 12.51 -1.73 14.35
CA LEU A 166 11.54 -0.93 13.59
C LEU A 166 10.79 0.10 14.47
N GLY A 167 10.95 0.04 15.79
CA GLY A 167 10.08 0.74 16.74
C GLY A 167 8.73 0.04 16.96
N ARG A 168 7.76 0.74 17.54
CA ARG A 168 6.43 0.18 17.87
C ARG A 168 5.54 0.10 16.63
N LEU A 169 5.01 -1.09 16.34
CA LEU A 169 4.05 -1.28 15.24
C LEU A 169 2.64 -0.77 15.62
N PRO A 170 1.85 -0.26 14.65
CA PRO A 170 0.44 0.07 14.88
C PRO A 170 -0.40 -1.18 15.19
N GLY A 171 -1.51 -0.97 15.90
CA GLY A 171 -2.40 -2.02 16.40
C GLY A 171 -1.85 -2.69 17.66
N SER A 172 -0.79 -3.48 17.52
CA SER A 172 -0.20 -4.26 18.63
C SER A 172 0.62 -3.41 19.61
N ALA A 173 1.12 -2.24 19.21
CA ALA A 173 2.04 -1.39 19.98
C ALA A 173 3.32 -2.10 20.49
N ARG A 174 3.58 -3.33 20.05
CA ARG A 174 4.80 -4.10 20.31
C ARG A 174 5.95 -3.59 19.45
N HIS A 175 7.16 -3.78 19.92
CA HIS A 175 8.38 -3.42 19.21
C HIS A 175 8.64 -4.46 18.12
N GLY A 176 8.70 -3.99 16.86
CA GLY A 176 9.05 -4.82 15.71
C GLY A 176 10.56 -4.91 15.54
N TYR A 177 11.07 -6.11 15.26
CA TYR A 177 12.48 -6.35 14.93
C TYR A 177 12.59 -7.21 13.67
N VAL A 178 13.54 -6.91 12.78
CA VAL A 178 13.82 -7.68 11.57
C VAL A 178 15.19 -8.35 11.66
N CYS A 179 15.24 -9.65 11.36
CA CYS A 179 16.44 -10.47 11.45
C CYS A 179 16.65 -11.31 10.18
N PRO A 180 17.74 -11.10 9.42
CA PRO A 180 18.08 -11.94 8.27
C PRO A 180 18.41 -13.37 8.70
N MET A 181 17.64 -14.36 8.24
CA MET A 181 17.84 -15.77 8.58
C MET A 181 19.15 -16.30 7.94
N PRO A 182 20.13 -16.78 8.73
CA PRO A 182 21.38 -17.31 8.22
C PRO A 182 21.17 -18.56 7.34
N GLU A 183 21.99 -18.72 6.29
CA GLU A 183 21.84 -19.80 5.31
C GLU A 183 21.77 -21.22 5.90
N PRO A 184 22.56 -21.61 6.93
CA PRO A 184 22.48 -22.93 7.55
C PRO A 184 21.12 -23.23 8.23
N VAL A 185 20.29 -22.22 8.47
CA VAL A 185 18.97 -22.35 9.09
C VAL A 185 17.89 -22.61 8.05
N ARG A 186 18.05 -22.09 6.82
CA ARG A 186 17.03 -22.08 5.76
C ARG A 186 16.60 -23.47 5.29
N SER A 187 17.46 -24.47 5.47
CA SER A 187 17.23 -25.88 5.15
C SER A 187 16.63 -26.70 6.29
N LEU A 188 16.60 -26.18 7.52
CA LEU A 188 16.08 -26.89 8.69
C LEU A 188 14.54 -26.87 8.68
N GLN A 189 13.92 -28.01 8.97
CA GLN A 189 12.46 -28.17 8.99
C GLN A 189 11.99 -28.88 10.26
N PRO A 190 10.89 -28.41 10.90
CA PRO A 190 10.17 -27.17 10.60
C PRO A 190 11.02 -25.92 10.87
N LEU A 191 10.72 -24.81 10.19
CA LEU A 191 11.31 -23.51 10.53
C LEU A 191 10.63 -22.95 11.79
N GLN A 192 11.44 -22.61 12.81
CA GLN A 192 10.98 -22.06 14.09
C GLN A 192 11.32 -20.58 14.23
N ALA A 193 10.58 -19.86 15.07
CA ALA A 193 10.92 -18.50 15.44
C ALA A 193 12.33 -18.41 16.09
N PRO A 194 13.18 -17.45 15.70
CA PRO A 194 14.39 -17.11 16.44
C PRO A 194 14.06 -16.41 17.76
N LEU A 195 14.89 -16.64 18.77
CA LEU A 195 14.79 -15.94 20.06
C LEU A 195 15.53 -14.59 19.96
N LEU A 196 14.87 -13.49 20.35
CA LEU A 196 15.48 -12.16 20.41
C LEU A 196 16.24 -11.99 21.73
N LEU A 197 17.54 -11.75 21.66
CA LEU A 197 18.45 -11.63 22.80
C LEU A 197 19.12 -10.25 22.86
N PRO A 198 19.38 -9.69 24.06
CA PRO A 198 20.29 -8.56 24.22
C PRO A 198 21.74 -9.02 23.95
N THR A 199 22.61 -8.11 23.48
CA THR A 199 23.97 -8.45 22.99
C THR A 199 24.88 -9.13 24.03
N SER A 200 24.59 -8.96 25.32
CA SER A 200 25.35 -9.51 26.44
C SER A 200 24.91 -10.91 26.89
N ALA A 201 23.81 -11.45 26.35
CA ALA A 201 23.31 -12.78 26.71
C ALA A 201 24.10 -13.88 25.98
N ALA A 202 25.10 -14.45 26.67
CA ALA A 202 25.63 -15.76 26.30
C ALA A 202 24.53 -16.84 26.36
N SER A 203 24.72 -17.93 25.61
CA SER A 203 23.70 -18.96 25.34
C SER A 203 22.88 -19.39 26.56
N ALA A 204 21.61 -19.02 26.57
CA ALA A 204 20.60 -19.60 27.45
C ALA A 204 19.93 -20.81 26.77
N ASP A 205 19.65 -21.86 27.53
CA ASP A 205 18.77 -22.94 27.08
C ASP A 205 17.40 -22.37 26.71
N CYS A 206 16.87 -22.80 25.57
CA CYS A 206 15.70 -22.19 24.97
C CYS A 206 14.39 -22.70 25.62
N PRO A 207 13.53 -21.81 26.15
CA PRO A 207 12.11 -22.11 26.29
C PRO A 207 11.48 -22.43 24.92
N GLY A 208 10.30 -23.03 24.92
CA GLY A 208 9.60 -23.46 23.69
C GLY A 208 9.51 -22.34 22.65
N ARG A 209 10.09 -22.58 21.47
CA ARG A 209 10.07 -21.63 20.35
C ARG A 209 8.68 -21.62 19.70
N THR A 210 8.15 -20.43 19.46
CA THR A 210 6.86 -20.22 18.83
C THR A 210 6.86 -20.58 17.34
N SER A 211 5.67 -20.79 16.80
CA SER A 211 5.43 -20.99 15.37
C SER A 211 5.84 -19.76 14.55
N LEU A 212 6.24 -19.99 13.31
CA LEU A 212 6.70 -18.98 12.38
C LEU A 212 5.73 -18.89 11.20
N LEU A 213 4.96 -17.81 11.09
CA LEU A 213 4.03 -17.64 9.97
C LEU A 213 4.80 -17.35 8.68
N ASN A 214 4.31 -17.85 7.54
CA ASN A 214 4.91 -17.57 6.24
C ASN A 214 4.14 -16.44 5.54
N TRP A 215 4.80 -15.31 5.25
CA TRP A 215 4.21 -14.16 4.54
C TRP A 215 3.70 -14.50 3.14
N SER A 216 4.03 -15.65 2.58
CA SER A 216 3.47 -16.12 1.30
C SER A 216 1.98 -16.47 1.45
N GLY A 217 1.57 -17.05 2.58
CA GLY A 217 0.21 -17.54 2.84
C GLY A 217 -0.81 -16.47 3.25
N PRO A 218 -2.07 -16.85 3.51
CA PRO A 218 -3.05 -15.98 4.16
C PRO A 218 -2.60 -15.57 5.56
N ILE A 219 -2.78 -14.29 5.92
CA ILE A 219 -2.40 -13.77 7.24
C ILE A 219 -3.16 -12.49 7.59
N ALA A 220 -3.65 -12.40 8.83
CA ALA A 220 -4.04 -11.14 9.47
C ALA A 220 -2.82 -10.54 10.20
N PHE A 221 -2.38 -9.36 9.77
CA PHE A 221 -1.04 -8.84 10.06
C PHE A 221 -1.02 -7.57 10.92
N SER A 222 -2.07 -6.76 10.90
CA SER A 222 -2.19 -5.58 11.77
C SER A 222 -3.66 -5.31 12.14
N SER A 223 -3.89 -4.41 13.08
CA SER A 223 -5.23 -3.90 13.41
C SER A 223 -5.17 -2.40 13.68
N ALA A 224 -6.34 -1.76 13.75
CA ALA A 224 -6.49 -0.43 14.33
C ALA A 224 -7.87 -0.30 15.00
N THR A 225 -7.97 0.53 16.04
CA THR A 225 -9.27 0.87 16.67
C THR A 225 -9.61 2.31 16.31
N LEU A 226 -10.83 2.54 15.82
CA LEU A 226 -11.29 3.85 15.38
C LEU A 226 -11.96 4.63 16.51
N ASP A 227 -12.03 5.95 16.36
CA ASP A 227 -12.78 6.85 17.27
C ASP A 227 -14.27 6.46 17.44
N SER A 228 -14.84 5.68 16.50
CA SER A 228 -16.21 5.13 16.58
C SER A 228 -16.32 3.80 17.35
N GLY A 229 -15.22 3.29 17.90
CA GLY A 229 -15.13 1.98 18.56
C GLY A 229 -14.90 0.80 17.60
N ASP A 230 -15.16 0.95 16.31
CA ASP A 230 -14.94 -0.11 15.30
C ASP A 230 -13.45 -0.52 15.22
N VAL A 231 -13.22 -1.79 14.92
CA VAL A 231 -11.88 -2.35 14.72
C VAL A 231 -11.64 -2.59 13.23
N LEU A 232 -10.55 -2.07 12.69
CA LEU A 232 -10.01 -2.51 11.40
C LEU A 232 -9.07 -3.70 11.65
N ILE A 233 -9.26 -4.79 10.91
CA ILE A 233 -8.32 -5.90 10.79
C ILE A 233 -7.71 -5.84 9.40
N PHE A 234 -6.37 -5.76 9.33
CA PHE A 234 -5.61 -5.76 8.09
C PHE A 234 -5.14 -7.18 7.78
N ALA A 235 -5.58 -7.72 6.64
CA ALA A 235 -5.47 -9.13 6.30
C ALA A 235 -5.25 -9.36 4.80
N LYS A 236 -4.57 -10.44 4.43
CA LYS A 236 -4.42 -10.86 3.03
C LYS A 236 -4.75 -12.33 2.85
N GLY A 237 -5.17 -12.72 1.64
CA GLY A 237 -5.56 -14.10 1.32
C GLY A 237 -6.95 -14.48 1.83
N VAL A 238 -7.85 -13.52 2.00
CA VAL A 238 -9.26 -13.73 2.40
C VAL A 238 -10.12 -13.89 1.15
N ASN A 239 -11.06 -14.83 1.15
CA ASN A 239 -12.04 -14.99 0.07
C ASN A 239 -13.27 -14.10 0.31
N HIS A 240 -13.35 -12.96 -0.39
CA HIS A 240 -14.46 -12.02 -0.25
C HIS A 240 -15.74 -12.46 -1.01
N ALA A 241 -15.67 -13.47 -1.88
CA ALA A 241 -16.77 -13.84 -2.77
C ALA A 241 -17.78 -14.83 -2.16
N ALA A 242 -17.38 -15.60 -1.13
CA ALA A 242 -18.11 -16.77 -0.65
C ALA A 242 -19.22 -16.47 0.40
N GLY A 243 -19.94 -15.36 0.27
CA GLY A 243 -21.05 -15.03 1.19
C GLY A 243 -20.63 -14.29 2.47
N GLY A 244 -19.64 -13.41 2.35
CA GLY A 244 -19.21 -12.49 3.42
C GLY A 244 -18.02 -12.98 4.25
N VAL A 245 -17.61 -12.12 5.19
CA VAL A 245 -16.44 -12.32 6.06
C VAL A 245 -16.86 -12.14 7.52
N ARG A 246 -16.31 -12.95 8.41
CA ARG A 246 -16.51 -12.91 9.86
C ARG A 246 -15.23 -12.44 10.55
N CYS A 247 -15.36 -11.54 11.51
CA CYS A 247 -14.31 -11.10 12.42
C CYS A 247 -14.30 -11.95 13.69
N ILE A 248 -13.14 -12.43 14.12
CA ILE A 248 -13.00 -13.38 15.22
C ILE A 248 -11.95 -12.84 16.21
N TYR A 249 -12.33 -12.77 17.48
CA TYR A 249 -11.51 -12.31 18.61
C TYR A 249 -11.20 -13.50 19.51
N ARG A 250 -9.93 -13.65 19.92
CA ARG A 250 -9.45 -14.76 20.76
C ARG A 250 -8.56 -14.27 21.90
N HIS A 251 -8.52 -14.99 23.02
CA HIS A 251 -7.46 -14.80 24.01
C HIS A 251 -6.13 -15.34 23.47
N CYS A 252 -5.03 -14.65 23.77
CA CYS A 252 -3.69 -15.13 23.45
C CYS A 252 -3.26 -16.21 24.47
N GLY A 253 -2.73 -17.34 24.00
CA GLY A 253 -2.12 -18.40 24.82
C GLY A 253 -2.97 -19.65 25.08
N ASP A 254 -4.27 -19.67 24.71
CA ASP A 254 -5.17 -20.81 24.96
C ASP A 254 -5.02 -21.93 23.92
N ALA A 255 -4.05 -22.82 24.12
CA ALA A 255 -3.83 -24.00 23.28
C ALA A 255 -4.99 -25.04 23.26
N HIS A 256 -6.02 -24.86 24.10
CA HIS A 256 -7.10 -25.83 24.34
C HIS A 256 -8.49 -25.36 23.86
N GLY A 257 -8.57 -24.60 22.77
CA GLY A 257 -9.79 -24.45 21.94
C GLY A 257 -10.96 -23.62 22.52
N HIS A 258 -11.01 -23.39 23.84
CA HIS A 258 -12.05 -22.58 24.50
C HIS A 258 -11.90 -21.07 24.27
N GLY A 259 -10.78 -20.61 23.69
CA GLY A 259 -10.35 -19.21 23.68
C GLY A 259 -11.02 -18.25 22.68
N VAL A 260 -12.20 -18.54 22.11
CA VAL A 260 -12.92 -17.57 21.24
C VAL A 260 -13.78 -16.63 22.09
N VAL A 261 -13.41 -15.34 22.07
CA VAL A 261 -13.99 -14.27 22.89
C VAL A 261 -15.25 -13.68 22.24
N ALA A 262 -15.21 -13.46 20.93
CA ALA A 262 -16.33 -12.93 20.15
C ALA A 262 -16.18 -13.30 18.66
N SER A 263 -17.30 -13.36 17.96
CA SER A 263 -17.36 -13.57 16.51
C SER A 263 -18.53 -12.79 15.92
N PHE A 264 -18.26 -11.98 14.88
CA PHE A 264 -19.25 -11.08 14.26
C PHE A 264 -19.15 -11.13 12.74
N PRO A 265 -20.23 -10.85 11.99
CA PRO A 265 -20.10 -10.46 10.59
C PRO A 265 -19.31 -9.15 10.48
N ALA A 266 -18.48 -9.03 9.44
CA ALA A 266 -17.81 -7.77 9.11
C ALA A 266 -18.83 -6.72 8.64
N ILE A 267 -18.60 -5.46 9.01
CA ILE A 267 -19.36 -4.29 8.53
C ILE A 267 -19.03 -4.03 7.05
N THR A 268 -17.74 -4.11 6.71
CA THR A 268 -17.21 -4.09 5.33
C THR A 268 -15.96 -4.97 5.27
N SER A 269 -15.69 -5.63 4.14
CA SER A 269 -14.42 -6.33 3.91
C SER A 269 -14.00 -6.16 2.45
N VAL A 270 -13.03 -5.29 2.18
CA VAL A 270 -12.62 -4.84 0.85
C VAL A 270 -11.10 -4.67 0.81
N GLN A 271 -10.47 -5.10 -0.29
CA GLN A 271 -9.00 -5.17 -0.40
C GLN A 271 -8.40 -5.89 0.83
N GLN A 272 -7.35 -5.35 1.47
CA GLN A 272 -6.77 -5.93 2.67
C GLN A 272 -7.44 -5.47 3.98
N VAL A 273 -8.61 -4.81 3.92
CA VAL A 273 -9.21 -4.10 5.06
C VAL A 273 -10.57 -4.70 5.42
N THR A 274 -10.69 -5.22 6.64
CA THR A 274 -11.96 -5.69 7.19
C THR A 274 -12.35 -4.84 8.40
N ARG A 275 -13.54 -4.22 8.35
CA ARG A 275 -14.11 -3.41 9.43
C ARG A 275 -15.04 -4.27 10.28
N CYS A 276 -14.82 -4.27 11.57
CA CYS A 276 -15.43 -5.18 12.53
C CYS A 276 -16.06 -4.42 13.72
N PRO A 277 -17.20 -4.86 14.25
CA PRO A 277 -17.68 -4.40 15.56
C PRO A 277 -16.70 -4.80 16.67
N ALA A 278 -16.48 -3.93 17.66
CA ALA A 278 -15.67 -4.28 18.83
C ALA A 278 -16.36 -5.33 19.73
N PRO A 279 -15.58 -6.18 20.43
CA PRO A 279 -16.12 -7.12 21.41
C PRO A 279 -16.70 -6.39 22.65
N PRO A 280 -17.71 -6.95 23.34
CA PRO A 280 -18.34 -6.28 24.47
C PRO A 280 -17.38 -6.07 25.65
N MET A 281 -17.29 -4.85 26.18
CA MET A 281 -16.35 -4.48 27.26
C MET A 281 -16.66 -5.09 28.65
N HIS A 282 -17.67 -5.98 28.77
CA HIS A 282 -18.05 -6.61 30.04
C HIS A 282 -17.17 -7.80 30.44
N LEU A 283 -16.25 -8.23 29.58
CA LEU A 283 -15.25 -9.24 29.92
C LEU A 283 -14.21 -8.63 30.87
N ASN A 284 -13.92 -9.30 31.98
CA ASN A 284 -13.21 -8.73 33.15
C ASN A 284 -11.73 -8.35 32.91
N SER A 285 -11.21 -8.52 31.70
CA SER A 285 -9.80 -8.31 31.37
C SER A 285 -9.60 -6.99 30.62
N ARG A 286 -9.78 -5.85 31.31
CA ARG A 286 -9.68 -4.49 30.73
C ARG A 286 -8.32 -4.14 30.12
N ASN A 287 -7.30 -4.96 30.38
CA ASN A 287 -5.94 -4.85 29.82
C ASN A 287 -5.52 -6.10 29.00
N ALA A 288 -6.40 -7.07 28.75
CA ALA A 288 -6.04 -8.23 27.93
C ALA A 288 -5.86 -7.82 26.47
N GLU A 289 -4.75 -8.27 25.91
CA GLU A 289 -4.57 -8.35 24.47
C GLU A 289 -5.34 -9.55 23.94
N LEU A 290 -6.05 -9.34 22.84
CA LEU A 290 -6.77 -10.37 22.11
C LEU A 290 -6.10 -10.56 20.74
N ARG A 291 -5.91 -11.80 20.30
CA ARG A 291 -5.57 -12.08 18.90
C ARG A 291 -6.81 -11.86 18.05
N VAL A 292 -6.68 -11.17 16.92
CA VAL A 292 -7.81 -10.90 16.01
C VAL A 292 -7.54 -11.46 14.63
N THR A 293 -8.53 -12.10 14.04
CA THR A 293 -8.44 -12.67 12.70
C THR A 293 -9.77 -12.60 11.97
N VAL A 294 -9.77 -13.01 10.71
CA VAL A 294 -10.94 -13.07 9.83
C VAL A 294 -11.09 -14.46 9.20
N ALA A 295 -12.32 -14.82 8.89
CA ALA A 295 -12.66 -16.05 8.16
C ALA A 295 -13.70 -15.70 7.09
N ALA A 296 -13.59 -16.23 5.88
CA ALA A 296 -14.72 -16.17 4.95
C ALA A 296 -15.87 -17.06 5.47
N THR A 297 -17.08 -16.85 4.96
CA THR A 297 -18.22 -17.70 5.29
C THR A 297 -18.00 -19.12 4.73
N GLY A 298 -17.96 -20.11 5.62
CA GLY A 298 -17.68 -21.51 5.27
C GLY A 298 -16.20 -21.90 5.24
N GLU A 299 -15.28 -20.95 5.40
CA GLU A 299 -13.83 -21.21 5.48
C GLU A 299 -13.31 -21.10 6.93
N ASP A 300 -12.14 -21.70 7.18
CA ASP A 300 -11.44 -21.62 8.45
C ASP A 300 -10.80 -20.22 8.66
N PRO A 301 -10.59 -19.79 9.92
CA PRO A 301 -9.98 -18.49 10.21
C PRO A 301 -8.51 -18.45 9.83
N ILE A 302 -8.07 -17.39 9.15
CA ILE A 302 -6.68 -17.29 8.69
C ILE A 302 -5.69 -17.18 9.87
N PRO A 303 -4.43 -17.61 9.70
CA PRO A 303 -3.37 -17.33 10.68
C PRO A 303 -3.27 -15.83 10.99
N SER A 304 -2.91 -15.49 12.22
CA SER A 304 -2.84 -14.09 12.63
C SER A 304 -1.67 -13.82 13.57
N ILE A 305 -1.00 -12.71 13.30
CA ILE A 305 -0.16 -12.00 14.27
C ILE A 305 -0.86 -10.72 14.76
N ALA A 306 -1.91 -10.25 14.08
CA ALA A 306 -2.68 -9.07 14.46
C ALA A 306 -3.35 -9.24 15.84
N THR A 307 -3.15 -8.25 16.70
CA THR A 307 -3.78 -8.17 18.02
C THR A 307 -4.66 -6.92 18.16
N TYR A 308 -5.57 -6.97 19.12
CA TYR A 308 -6.43 -5.87 19.54
C TYR A 308 -6.30 -5.71 21.05
N ARG A 309 -6.11 -4.48 21.53
CA ARG A 309 -6.28 -4.13 22.94
C ARG A 309 -7.47 -3.16 23.04
N PRO A 310 -8.47 -3.43 23.90
CA PRO A 310 -9.52 -2.46 24.17
C PRO A 310 -8.91 -1.13 24.61
N GLN A 311 -9.24 -0.02 23.93
CA GLN A 311 -8.80 1.29 24.38
C GLN A 311 -9.43 1.60 25.74
N GLN A 312 -8.60 1.95 26.72
CA GLN A 312 -9.08 2.60 27.93
C GLN A 312 -9.60 4.00 27.53
N SER A 313 -10.89 4.26 27.75
CA SER A 313 -11.41 5.62 27.68
C SER A 313 -10.76 6.45 28.78
N GLN A 314 -9.91 7.42 28.41
CA GLN A 314 -9.34 8.39 29.36
C GLN A 314 -10.40 9.41 29.79
N SER A 315 -11.37 8.93 30.59
CA SER A 315 -12.40 9.74 31.22
C SER A 315 -11.77 10.71 32.22
N GLY A 316 -11.80 12.00 31.92
CA GLY A 316 -11.46 13.06 32.89
C GLY A 316 -10.78 14.29 32.30
N LEU A 317 -9.91 14.12 31.30
CA LEU A 317 -9.25 15.26 30.65
C LEU A 317 -10.05 15.73 29.43
N VAL A 318 -10.67 16.90 29.55
CA VAL A 318 -11.21 17.65 28.41
C VAL A 318 -10.03 18.23 27.62
N VAL A 319 -9.37 17.37 26.83
CA VAL A 319 -8.44 17.81 25.81
C VAL A 319 -9.25 18.58 24.77
N THR A 320 -9.14 19.90 24.79
CA THR A 320 -9.73 20.75 23.75
C THR A 320 -9.23 20.27 22.39
N PRO A 321 -10.11 19.85 21.46
CA PRO A 321 -9.69 19.17 20.25
C PRO A 321 -8.77 20.09 19.43
N ALA A 322 -7.51 19.67 19.29
CA ALA A 322 -6.49 20.46 18.60
C ALA A 322 -6.97 20.80 17.18
N ARG A 323 -6.78 22.06 16.75
CA ARG A 323 -7.29 22.52 15.44
C ARG A 323 -6.77 21.61 14.34
N LYS A 324 -7.69 20.95 13.62
CA LYS A 324 -7.34 20.08 12.51
C LYS A 324 -6.42 20.80 11.53
N LYS A 325 -5.36 20.10 11.14
CA LYS A 325 -4.46 20.50 10.06
C LYS A 325 -5.26 20.55 8.76
N LEU A 326 -5.15 21.63 8.00
CA LEU A 326 -5.93 21.81 6.78
C LEU A 326 -5.52 20.81 5.71
N ILE A 327 -4.22 20.69 5.47
CA ILE A 327 -3.61 19.77 4.51
C ILE A 327 -2.49 18.98 5.22
N CYS A 328 -2.57 17.66 5.12
CA CYS A 328 -1.54 16.72 5.50
C CYS A 328 -1.01 15.98 4.27
N ALA A 329 0.21 15.46 4.31
CA ALA A 329 0.74 14.54 3.30
C ALA A 329 0.91 13.15 3.90
N CYS A 330 0.60 12.10 3.12
CA CYS A 330 0.81 10.70 3.50
C CYS A 330 1.55 9.98 2.38
N THR A 331 2.60 9.25 2.73
CA THR A 331 3.45 8.52 1.78
C THR A 331 4.03 7.26 2.42
N MET A 332 4.45 6.30 1.60
CA MET A 332 5.12 5.07 2.06
C MET A 332 6.57 5.07 1.57
N VAL A 333 7.50 4.80 2.47
CA VAL A 333 8.93 5.02 2.27
C VAL A 333 9.74 3.75 2.53
N HIS A 334 10.83 3.59 1.79
CA HIS A 334 11.86 2.59 2.01
C HIS A 334 13.15 3.10 1.36
N ASN A 335 14.17 3.42 2.16
CA ASN A 335 15.47 3.93 1.72
C ASN A 335 15.37 5.21 0.86
N VAL A 336 14.90 6.31 1.46
CA VAL A 336 14.53 7.55 0.76
C VAL A 336 15.23 8.83 1.24
N SER A 337 16.20 8.76 2.17
CA SER A 337 16.76 9.93 2.89
C SER A 337 17.05 11.15 2.01
N LYS A 338 17.79 10.94 0.91
CA LYS A 338 18.20 11.95 -0.07
C LYS A 338 17.05 12.72 -0.73
N PHE A 339 15.88 12.11 -0.86
CA PHE A 339 14.67 12.76 -1.38
C PHE A 339 13.90 13.51 -0.29
N LEU A 340 13.95 13.00 0.94
CA LEU A 340 13.05 13.40 2.02
C LEU A 340 13.18 14.89 2.36
N ARG A 341 14.42 15.41 2.46
CA ARG A 341 14.67 16.81 2.83
C ARG A 341 14.05 17.79 1.83
N GLU A 342 14.31 17.60 0.54
CA GLU A 342 13.78 18.43 -0.54
C GLU A 342 12.24 18.37 -0.58
N TRP A 343 11.69 17.16 -0.51
CA TRP A 343 10.25 16.90 -0.58
C TRP A 343 9.50 17.49 0.62
N VAL A 344 9.99 17.31 1.84
CA VAL A 344 9.37 17.84 3.06
C VAL A 344 9.43 19.36 3.10
N LEU A 345 10.62 19.97 2.88
CA LEU A 345 10.78 21.41 2.97
C LEU A 345 9.97 22.16 1.92
N TYR A 346 9.93 21.65 0.68
CA TYR A 346 9.08 22.21 -0.38
C TYR A 346 7.59 22.20 0.02
N HIS A 347 7.06 21.02 0.39
CA HIS A 347 5.63 20.88 0.68
C HIS A 347 5.20 21.65 1.95
N ALA A 348 6.07 21.74 2.96
CA ALA A 348 5.82 22.53 4.17
C ALA A 348 5.72 24.04 3.86
N ALA A 349 6.50 24.53 2.89
CA ALA A 349 6.49 25.91 2.47
C ALA A 349 5.24 26.29 1.65
N VAL A 350 4.71 25.38 0.83
CA VAL A 350 3.50 25.63 -0.01
C VAL A 350 2.16 25.27 0.67
N GLY A 351 2.16 24.60 1.83
CA GLY A 351 0.95 24.49 2.67
C GLY A 351 0.69 23.19 3.42
N VAL A 352 1.56 22.17 3.34
CA VAL A 352 1.40 20.95 4.16
C VAL A 352 1.73 21.26 5.62
N GLU A 353 0.77 21.04 6.53
CA GLU A 353 0.94 21.29 7.96
C GLU A 353 1.47 20.07 8.74
N HIS A 354 1.37 18.86 8.17
CA HIS A 354 1.82 17.60 8.82
C HIS A 354 2.14 16.51 7.81
N PHE A 355 3.18 15.72 8.07
CA PHE A 355 3.61 14.59 7.24
C PHE A 355 3.46 13.25 7.97
N PHE A 356 2.88 12.25 7.29
CA PHE A 356 2.80 10.87 7.76
C PHE A 356 3.65 9.98 6.85
N LEU A 357 4.73 9.44 7.41
CA LEU A 357 5.71 8.62 6.70
C LEU A 357 5.55 7.17 7.15
N TYR A 358 4.96 6.33 6.29
CA TYR A 358 4.80 4.90 6.55
C TYR A 358 6.09 4.18 6.17
N ASP A 359 6.91 3.83 7.15
CA ASP A 359 8.26 3.30 6.93
C ASP A 359 8.21 1.77 6.75
N ASN A 360 8.52 1.32 5.54
CA ASN A 360 8.57 -0.08 5.14
C ASN A 360 9.96 -0.69 5.41
N GLY A 361 10.52 -0.40 6.57
CA GLY A 361 11.83 -0.90 7.03
C GLY A 361 13.01 -0.28 6.28
N SER A 362 13.16 1.04 6.38
CA SER A 362 14.34 1.76 5.86
C SER A 362 15.61 1.39 6.65
N GLN A 363 16.75 1.47 5.97
CA GLN A 363 18.08 1.07 6.44
C GLN A 363 19.16 2.14 6.12
N ASP A 364 18.76 3.26 5.51
CA ASP A 364 19.55 4.48 5.39
C ASP A 364 19.35 5.41 6.60
N ASP A 365 19.91 6.63 6.54
CA ASP A 365 19.84 7.68 7.55
C ASP A 365 18.43 8.30 7.74
N PHE A 366 17.37 7.60 7.35
CA PHE A 366 15.99 8.08 7.33
C PHE A 366 15.51 8.58 8.70
N ALA A 367 15.89 7.88 9.77
CA ALA A 367 15.57 8.29 11.14
C ALA A 367 16.22 9.63 11.51
N ASP A 368 17.48 9.85 11.10
CA ASP A 368 18.23 11.06 11.38
C ASP A 368 17.75 12.25 10.54
N GLN A 369 17.44 12.03 9.25
CA GLN A 369 16.79 13.05 8.40
C GLN A 369 15.46 13.50 8.99
N VAL A 370 14.63 12.56 9.47
CA VAL A 370 13.36 12.89 10.14
C VAL A 370 13.61 13.63 11.47
N ALA A 371 14.65 13.26 12.23
CA ALA A 371 15.01 13.97 13.47
C ALA A 371 15.45 15.43 13.20
N GLN A 372 16.27 15.66 12.17
CA GLN A 372 16.69 17.01 11.74
C GLN A 372 15.51 17.84 11.24
N LEU A 373 14.59 17.25 10.48
CA LEU A 373 13.39 17.96 10.00
C LEU A 373 12.42 18.29 11.17
N ARG A 374 12.33 17.43 12.18
CA ARG A 374 11.58 17.70 13.42
C ARG A 374 12.22 18.82 14.26
N SER A 375 13.55 18.86 14.40
CA SER A 375 14.23 19.94 15.14
C SER A 375 14.17 21.28 14.41
N ALA A 376 14.08 21.26 13.07
CA ALA A 376 13.72 22.42 12.23
C ALA A 376 12.23 22.83 12.33
N GLY A 377 11.44 22.22 13.21
CA GLY A 377 10.05 22.58 13.50
C GLY A 377 9.01 21.98 12.56
N ILE A 378 9.37 21.03 11.68
CA ILE A 378 8.41 20.38 10.79
C ILE A 378 7.66 19.26 11.53
N SER A 379 6.33 19.26 11.42
CA SER A 379 5.48 18.23 12.04
C SER A 379 5.48 16.95 11.21
N ILE A 380 6.17 15.92 11.70
CA ILE A 380 6.31 14.61 11.03
C ILE A 380 5.98 13.48 12.00
N THR A 381 5.06 12.60 11.63
CA THR A 381 4.81 11.31 12.28
C THR A 381 5.38 10.19 11.42
N THR A 382 6.21 9.33 12.01
CA THR A 382 6.68 8.09 11.38
C THR A 382 5.81 6.94 11.87
N VAL A 383 5.35 6.08 10.97
CA VAL A 383 4.54 4.89 11.29
C VAL A 383 5.27 3.65 10.76
N PRO A 384 5.81 2.78 11.63
CA PRO A 384 6.43 1.53 11.19
C PRO A 384 5.42 0.62 10.49
N TRP A 385 5.69 0.27 9.23
CA TRP A 385 4.79 -0.50 8.38
C TRP A 385 5.57 -1.54 7.56
N PRO A 386 6.18 -2.56 8.20
CA PRO A 386 7.11 -3.51 7.54
C PRO A 386 6.45 -4.47 6.54
N TRP A 387 5.13 -4.39 6.37
CA TRP A 387 4.33 -5.32 5.58
C TRP A 387 4.62 -5.16 4.08
N ILE A 388 5.14 -6.22 3.44
CA ILE A 388 5.60 -6.17 2.05
C ILE A 388 4.40 -6.21 1.08
N LYS A 389 4.40 -5.30 0.10
CA LYS A 389 3.31 -5.07 -0.86
C LYS A 389 1.96 -4.71 -0.20
N MET A 390 1.96 -3.72 0.70
CA MET A 390 0.80 -3.29 1.50
C MET A 390 0.61 -1.76 1.57
N GLN A 391 0.91 -1.03 0.47
CA GLN A 391 0.73 0.43 0.38
C GLN A 391 -0.72 0.86 0.55
N GLU A 392 -1.63 0.19 -0.14
CA GLU A 392 -3.08 0.45 -0.12
C GLU A 392 -3.63 0.28 1.30
N ALA A 393 -3.20 -0.75 2.02
CA ALA A 393 -3.56 -1.00 3.42
C ALA A 393 -3.00 0.07 4.38
N GLY A 394 -1.75 0.51 4.17
CA GLY A 394 -1.14 1.59 4.95
C GLY A 394 -1.82 2.94 4.72
N PHE A 395 -2.29 3.19 3.50
CA PHE A 395 -3.05 4.39 3.17
C PHE A 395 -4.49 4.33 3.71
N SER A 396 -5.15 3.17 3.71
CA SER A 396 -6.41 2.95 4.45
C SER A 396 -6.24 3.18 5.96
N HIS A 397 -5.16 2.69 6.57
CA HIS A 397 -4.82 2.96 7.97
C HIS A 397 -4.65 4.47 8.23
N SER A 398 -3.90 5.17 7.38
CA SER A 398 -3.70 6.63 7.48
C SER A 398 -5.00 7.42 7.34
N ALA A 399 -5.81 7.09 6.33
CA ALA A 399 -7.11 7.72 6.08
C ALA A 399 -8.14 7.48 7.19
N ALA A 400 -7.99 6.42 7.97
CA ALA A 400 -8.85 6.11 9.12
C ALA A 400 -8.33 6.75 10.43
N MET A 401 -7.05 6.60 10.74
CA MET A 401 -6.47 7.02 12.03
C MET A 401 -6.19 8.52 12.14
N HIS A 402 -6.30 9.29 11.05
CA HIS A 402 -5.97 10.72 11.03
C HIS A 402 -7.15 11.62 10.63
N GLN A 403 -8.39 11.09 10.62
CA GLN A 403 -9.61 11.89 10.39
C GLN A 403 -9.82 12.95 11.48
N SER A 404 -9.37 12.70 12.71
CA SER A 404 -9.48 13.62 13.83
C SER A 404 -8.39 14.70 13.83
N SER A 405 -7.24 14.48 13.18
CA SER A 405 -6.11 15.42 13.12
C SER A 405 -6.00 16.22 11.81
N CYS A 406 -6.48 15.70 10.68
CA CYS A 406 -6.38 16.31 9.36
C CYS A 406 -7.76 16.54 8.71
N LYS A 407 -7.90 17.59 7.89
CA LYS A 407 -9.08 17.81 7.02
C LYS A 407 -8.86 17.17 5.65
N TRP A 408 -7.84 17.63 4.92
CA TRP A 408 -7.43 17.06 3.63
C TRP A 408 -6.11 16.29 3.78
N MET A 409 -5.95 15.24 2.98
CA MET A 409 -4.71 14.46 2.89
C MET A 409 -4.30 14.25 1.43
N ALA A 410 -3.05 14.56 1.11
CA ALA A 410 -2.44 14.28 -0.18
C ALA A 410 -1.71 12.93 -0.14
N PHE A 411 -2.07 12.01 -1.04
CA PHE A 411 -1.45 10.69 -1.16
C PHE A 411 -0.48 10.67 -2.36
N ILE A 412 0.74 11.14 -2.11
CA ILE A 412 1.78 11.40 -3.12
C ILE A 412 3.11 10.78 -2.67
N ASP A 413 3.91 10.32 -3.64
CA ASP A 413 5.19 9.66 -3.36
C ASP A 413 6.31 10.70 -3.12
N VAL A 414 7.45 10.29 -2.55
CA VAL A 414 8.55 11.23 -2.20
C VAL A 414 9.29 11.80 -3.43
N ASP A 415 9.12 11.19 -4.60
CA ASP A 415 9.55 11.74 -5.90
C ASP A 415 8.46 12.59 -6.58
N GLU A 416 7.45 13.06 -5.84
CA GLU A 416 6.29 13.79 -6.38
C GLU A 416 6.00 15.14 -5.73
N PHE A 417 5.83 16.17 -6.55
CA PHE A 417 5.75 17.57 -6.13
C PHE A 417 4.50 18.26 -6.70
N ILE A 418 3.61 18.72 -5.81
CA ILE A 418 2.40 19.48 -6.21
C ILE A 418 2.82 20.90 -6.60
N PHE A 419 2.39 21.34 -7.80
CA PHE A 419 2.80 22.60 -8.40
C PHE A 419 1.70 23.23 -9.26
N SER A 420 1.49 24.55 -9.14
CA SER A 420 0.72 25.33 -10.12
C SER A 420 1.63 26.20 -10.98
N PRO A 421 1.53 26.14 -12.32
CA PRO A 421 2.17 27.10 -13.23
C PRO A 421 1.88 28.57 -12.91
N ASN A 422 0.74 28.87 -12.27
CA ASN A 422 0.35 30.22 -11.87
C ASN A 422 1.29 30.80 -10.80
N TRP A 423 2.00 29.96 -10.03
CA TRP A 423 2.97 30.42 -9.03
C TRP A 423 4.27 30.98 -9.62
N LYS A 424 4.49 30.91 -10.94
CA LYS A 424 5.71 31.40 -11.64
C LYS A 424 6.07 32.86 -11.30
N GLY A 425 5.08 33.70 -11.03
CA GLY A 425 5.26 35.11 -10.65
C GLY A 425 5.50 35.36 -9.15
N SER A 426 5.57 34.32 -8.31
CA SER A 426 5.63 34.47 -6.86
C SER A 426 7.08 34.48 -6.35
N GLU A 427 7.47 35.56 -5.67
CA GLU A 427 8.82 35.74 -5.13
C GLU A 427 9.15 34.81 -3.95
N LYS A 428 8.13 34.33 -3.21
CA LYS A 428 8.29 33.49 -2.03
C LYS A 428 7.17 32.45 -1.94
N PRO A 429 7.41 31.26 -1.37
CA PRO A 429 6.34 30.29 -1.12
C PRO A 429 5.38 30.81 -0.04
N SER A 430 4.15 30.32 -0.03
CA SER A 430 3.15 30.63 0.99
C SER A 430 2.29 29.41 1.29
N LYS A 431 1.91 29.23 2.56
CA LYS A 431 1.04 28.12 2.99
C LYS A 431 -0.36 28.15 2.35
N SER A 432 -0.78 29.31 1.85
CA SER A 432 -2.03 29.47 1.09
C SER A 432 -1.98 28.89 -0.33
N MET A 433 -0.80 28.49 -0.84
CA MET A 433 -0.65 28.02 -2.22
C MET A 433 -1.36 26.69 -2.48
N LEU A 434 -1.24 25.71 -1.58
CA LEU A 434 -2.01 24.46 -1.66
C LEU A 434 -3.46 24.63 -1.20
N GLU A 435 -3.74 25.53 -0.26
CA GLU A 435 -5.11 25.86 0.17
C GLU A 435 -5.95 26.40 -1.00
N ALA A 436 -5.37 27.24 -1.86
CA ALA A 436 -6.01 27.75 -3.09
C ALA A 436 -6.30 26.67 -4.16
N LEU A 437 -5.85 25.41 -3.96
CA LEU A 437 -6.20 24.28 -4.84
C LEU A 437 -7.42 23.49 -4.34
N LEU A 438 -7.88 23.75 -3.12
CA LEU A 438 -9.02 23.09 -2.49
C LEU A 438 -10.36 23.67 -2.99
N PRO A 439 -11.44 22.87 -3.00
CA PRO A 439 -12.77 23.32 -3.40
C PRO A 439 -13.43 24.18 -2.31
N VAL A 440 -14.27 25.11 -2.73
CA VAL A 440 -15.24 25.80 -1.86
C VAL A 440 -16.51 24.96 -1.70
N ASP A 441 -16.88 24.20 -2.73
CA ASP A 441 -18.05 23.33 -2.79
C ASP A 441 -18.01 22.24 -1.69
N PRO A 442 -19.03 22.13 -0.82
CA PRO A 442 -19.01 21.22 0.33
C PRO A 442 -19.19 19.74 -0.03
N ASP A 443 -19.67 19.42 -1.23
CA ASP A 443 -19.88 18.06 -1.74
C ASP A 443 -18.64 17.50 -2.47
N VAL A 444 -17.54 18.25 -2.58
CA VAL A 444 -16.31 17.74 -3.20
C VAL A 444 -15.45 17.01 -2.18
N GLY A 445 -15.42 15.69 -2.29
CA GLY A 445 -14.61 14.82 -1.43
C GLY A 445 -13.17 14.62 -1.90
N GLN A 446 -12.85 14.94 -3.16
CA GLN A 446 -11.56 14.59 -3.76
C GLN A 446 -11.19 15.50 -4.94
N VAL A 447 -9.93 15.93 -4.99
CA VAL A 447 -9.39 16.81 -6.05
C VAL A 447 -8.29 16.10 -6.81
N TYR A 448 -8.57 15.70 -8.06
CA TYR A 448 -7.57 15.13 -8.97
C TYR A 448 -6.65 16.20 -9.56
N LEU A 449 -5.34 15.93 -9.52
CA LEU A 449 -4.28 16.67 -10.21
C LEU A 449 -3.66 15.79 -11.30
N TRP A 450 -3.35 16.37 -12.47
CA TRP A 450 -2.62 15.65 -13.53
C TRP A 450 -1.19 15.34 -13.10
N CYS A 451 -0.73 14.11 -13.32
CA CYS A 451 0.63 13.67 -12.99
C CYS A 451 1.51 13.62 -14.24
N PHE A 452 2.59 14.40 -14.25
CA PHE A 452 3.55 14.49 -15.36
C PHE A 452 4.83 13.73 -15.00
N ASP A 453 5.13 12.65 -15.73
CA ASP A 453 6.34 11.85 -15.51
C ASP A 453 7.60 12.57 -16.05
N PHE A 454 8.49 12.99 -15.15
CA PHE A 454 9.82 13.55 -15.42
C PHE A 454 10.89 12.44 -15.62
N ALA A 455 11.98 12.84 -16.26
CA ALA A 455 12.97 11.97 -16.91
C ALA A 455 14.43 12.34 -16.53
N PRO A 456 15.44 11.49 -16.83
CA PRO A 456 16.79 11.65 -16.27
C PRO A 456 17.52 12.91 -16.74
N SER A 457 17.08 13.56 -17.82
CA SER A 457 17.54 14.90 -18.21
C SER A 457 19.03 15.03 -18.52
N GLY A 458 19.68 13.95 -18.94
CA GLY A 458 21.12 13.84 -19.16
C GLY A 458 21.91 13.39 -17.91
N GLN A 459 21.27 13.27 -16.75
CA GLN A 459 21.91 12.86 -15.51
C GLN A 459 22.15 11.34 -15.46
N THR A 460 23.37 10.94 -15.09
CA THR A 460 23.79 9.54 -14.88
C THR A 460 23.78 9.13 -13.41
N SER A 461 23.70 10.10 -12.48
CA SER A 461 23.61 9.92 -11.03
C SER A 461 22.46 10.76 -10.43
N HIS A 462 22.18 10.59 -9.14
CA HIS A 462 21.28 11.48 -8.41
C HIS A 462 21.88 12.91 -8.38
N PRO A 463 21.14 13.96 -8.81
CA PRO A 463 21.61 15.34 -8.76
C PRO A 463 21.86 15.81 -7.33
N GLN A 464 22.98 16.50 -7.07
CA GLN A 464 23.30 16.94 -5.71
C GLN A 464 22.31 17.99 -5.18
N GLU A 465 21.84 18.86 -6.08
CA GLU A 465 20.96 19.99 -5.80
C GLU A 465 19.49 19.59 -5.57
N GLY A 466 19.14 18.32 -5.78
CA GLY A 466 17.79 17.77 -5.66
C GLY A 466 17.12 17.43 -6.99
N VAL A 467 16.03 16.66 -6.92
CA VAL A 467 15.28 16.18 -8.09
C VAL A 467 14.57 17.31 -8.85
N ILE A 468 14.15 18.38 -8.15
CA ILE A 468 13.59 19.57 -8.79
C ILE A 468 14.65 20.27 -9.66
N GLN A 469 15.90 20.29 -9.20
CA GLN A 469 16.97 21.04 -9.85
C GLN A 469 17.61 20.28 -11.00
N GLY A 470 17.91 19.00 -10.83
CA GLY A 470 18.61 18.22 -11.85
C GLY A 470 17.72 17.61 -12.95
N TYR A 471 16.42 17.39 -12.69
CA TYR A 471 15.51 16.79 -13.67
C TYR A 471 14.54 17.83 -14.26
N THR A 472 14.71 18.16 -15.54
CA THR A 472 13.92 19.17 -16.28
C THR A 472 13.30 18.66 -17.58
N CYS A 473 13.69 17.48 -18.05
CA CYS A 473 13.01 16.74 -19.10
C CYS A 473 11.79 16.01 -18.53
N ARG A 474 10.70 15.97 -19.30
CA ARG A 474 9.53 15.14 -19.00
C ARG A 474 8.84 14.63 -20.25
N ARG A 475 7.95 13.67 -20.06
CA ARG A 475 7.09 13.15 -21.12
C ARG A 475 5.98 14.13 -21.51
N LYS A 476 5.50 14.01 -22.76
CA LYS A 476 4.35 14.73 -23.31
C LYS A 476 3.04 14.01 -23.00
N ILE A 477 3.07 12.68 -22.92
CA ILE A 477 1.91 11.84 -22.61
C ILE A 477 1.66 11.85 -21.09
N ILE A 478 0.45 12.26 -20.69
CA ILE A 478 -0.04 12.23 -19.32
C ILE A 478 -0.81 10.93 -19.12
N LEU A 479 -0.36 10.07 -18.21
CA LEU A 479 -0.94 8.73 -17.99
C LEU A 479 -1.62 8.56 -16.63
N ARG A 480 -1.47 9.53 -15.72
CA ARG A 480 -1.83 9.37 -14.29
C ARG A 480 -2.41 10.64 -13.69
N HIS A 481 -3.06 10.47 -12.54
CA HIS A 481 -3.41 11.52 -11.61
C HIS A 481 -2.93 11.17 -10.21
N LYS A 482 -2.85 12.19 -9.35
CA LYS A 482 -2.80 12.08 -7.89
C LYS A 482 -3.98 12.85 -7.32
N SER A 483 -4.26 12.75 -6.03
CA SER A 483 -5.33 13.55 -5.42
C SER A 483 -5.04 14.06 -4.01
N LEU A 484 -5.75 15.15 -3.67
CA LEU A 484 -6.02 15.54 -2.30
C LEU A 484 -7.41 15.04 -1.94
N VAL A 485 -7.54 14.38 -0.79
CA VAL A 485 -8.76 13.70 -0.35
C VAL A 485 -9.26 14.31 0.96
N LEU A 486 -10.54 14.68 1.02
CA LEU A 486 -11.21 15.12 2.24
C LEU A 486 -11.49 13.89 3.10
N LEU A 487 -10.78 13.75 4.23
CA LEU A 487 -10.83 12.50 5.01
C LEU A 487 -12.24 12.14 5.51
N ALA A 488 -13.08 13.15 5.77
CA ALA A 488 -14.48 12.96 6.14
C ALA A 488 -15.35 12.34 5.03
N ALA A 489 -14.95 12.47 3.75
CA ALA A 489 -15.66 11.99 2.57
C ALA A 489 -15.25 10.57 2.13
N VAL A 490 -14.18 10.01 2.67
CA VAL A 490 -13.70 8.65 2.35
C VAL A 490 -14.75 7.61 2.78
N ASN A 491 -15.02 6.62 1.93
CA ASN A 491 -16.00 5.56 2.19
C ASN A 491 -15.62 4.72 3.43
N HIS A 492 -16.62 4.14 4.10
CA HIS A 492 -16.42 3.27 5.26
C HIS A 492 -15.62 2.00 4.95
N SER A 493 -15.57 1.58 3.68
CA SER A 493 -14.73 0.49 3.16
C SER A 493 -13.23 0.80 3.14
N LEU A 494 -12.84 2.09 3.13
CA LEU A 494 -11.46 2.58 2.96
C LEU A 494 -10.77 2.09 1.66
N GLU A 495 -11.56 1.66 0.68
CA GLU A 495 -11.11 1.22 -0.63
C GLU A 495 -10.35 2.34 -1.37
N ASN A 496 -9.18 2.00 -1.91
CA ASN A 496 -8.34 2.95 -2.63
C ASN A 496 -7.54 2.31 -3.76
N ALA A 497 -7.23 3.13 -4.76
CA ALA A 497 -6.22 2.83 -5.78
C ALA A 497 -5.02 3.76 -5.57
N ILE A 498 -4.42 3.63 -4.37
CA ILE A 498 -3.24 4.33 -3.85
C ILE A 498 -3.46 5.85 -3.73
N HIS A 499 -3.56 6.56 -4.84
CA HIS A 499 -3.59 8.04 -4.88
C HIS A 499 -5.00 8.63 -4.93
N HIS A 500 -6.02 7.80 -4.73
CA HIS A 500 -7.43 8.20 -4.64
C HIS A 500 -8.27 7.10 -3.99
N PHE A 501 -9.36 7.50 -3.34
CA PHE A 501 -10.26 6.65 -2.56
C PHE A 501 -11.67 6.61 -3.17
N THR A 502 -12.37 5.52 -2.90
CA THR A 502 -13.83 5.47 -3.03
C THR A 502 -14.45 6.40 -1.98
N LEU A 503 -15.43 7.21 -2.39
CA LEU A 503 -16.08 8.21 -1.54
C LEU A 503 -17.40 7.69 -0.96
N LYS A 504 -17.91 8.39 0.06
CA LYS A 504 -19.29 8.24 0.55
C LYS A 504 -20.29 8.82 -0.45
N ASP A 505 -21.52 8.32 -0.42
CA ASP A 505 -22.64 8.90 -1.16
C ASP A 505 -22.80 10.39 -0.85
N GLY A 506 -23.20 11.15 -1.86
CA GLY A 506 -23.29 12.62 -1.78
C GLY A 506 -21.96 13.37 -1.97
N PHE A 507 -20.81 12.68 -2.01
CA PHE A 507 -19.53 13.30 -2.34
C PHE A 507 -19.06 12.98 -3.77
N ARG A 508 -18.60 14.00 -4.50
CA ARG A 508 -18.00 13.88 -5.84
C ARG A 508 -16.49 14.11 -5.83
N SER A 509 -15.84 13.60 -6.87
CA SER A 509 -14.46 13.99 -7.22
C SER A 509 -14.48 15.06 -8.31
N ILE A 510 -13.56 16.04 -8.24
CA ILE A 510 -13.32 17.02 -9.32
C ILE A 510 -11.89 16.88 -9.86
N ARG A 511 -11.59 17.55 -10.98
CA ARG A 511 -10.23 17.68 -11.51
C ARG A 511 -9.84 19.16 -11.51
N ASN A 512 -8.80 19.52 -10.76
CA ASN A 512 -8.26 20.88 -10.77
C ASN A 512 -7.28 21.00 -11.95
N LEU A 513 -7.54 21.93 -12.87
CA LEU A 513 -6.73 22.16 -14.06
C LEU A 513 -5.66 23.25 -13.88
N GLN A 514 -5.68 23.97 -12.76
CA GLN A 514 -4.71 25.02 -12.44
C GLN A 514 -3.41 24.47 -11.83
N ALA A 515 -3.40 23.22 -11.38
CA ALA A 515 -2.25 22.58 -10.76
C ALA A 515 -2.03 21.15 -11.29
N ARG A 516 -0.81 20.66 -11.06
CA ARG A 516 -0.32 19.35 -11.46
C ARG A 516 0.59 18.76 -10.40
N VAL A 517 0.93 17.49 -10.55
CA VAL A 517 2.07 16.86 -9.88
C VAL A 517 3.20 16.70 -10.91
N ASN A 518 4.38 17.20 -10.57
CA ASN A 518 5.63 16.78 -11.19
C ASN A 518 6.07 15.47 -10.49
N HIS A 519 6.17 14.36 -11.22
CA HIS A 519 6.56 13.05 -10.69
C HIS A 519 7.90 12.64 -11.31
N TYR A 520 8.97 12.64 -10.51
CA TYR A 520 10.34 12.34 -10.90
C TYR A 520 10.55 10.82 -11.03
N LYS A 521 9.73 10.20 -11.89
CA LYS A 521 9.54 8.77 -12.04
C LYS A 521 10.77 8.05 -12.60
N TYR A 522 11.27 8.55 -13.72
CA TYR A 522 12.41 7.99 -14.46
C TYR A 522 13.65 8.78 -14.09
N GLN A 523 14.21 8.49 -12.93
CA GLN A 523 15.45 9.09 -12.43
C GLN A 523 16.68 8.52 -13.13
N ALA A 524 17.87 9.06 -12.84
CA ALA A 524 19.14 8.44 -13.20
C ALA A 524 19.16 6.95 -12.82
N TRP A 525 19.87 6.12 -13.59
CA TRP A 525 19.75 4.65 -13.48
C TRP A 525 20.16 4.12 -12.10
N SER A 526 21.15 4.76 -11.46
CA SER A 526 21.56 4.48 -10.08
C SER A 526 20.38 4.46 -9.11
N GLU A 527 19.39 5.30 -9.34
CA GLU A 527 18.15 5.41 -8.57
C GLU A 527 17.07 4.48 -9.10
N PHE A 528 16.79 4.55 -10.41
CA PHE A 528 15.67 3.85 -11.02
C PHE A 528 15.72 2.33 -10.81
N LYS A 529 16.92 1.74 -10.83
CA LYS A 529 17.12 0.29 -10.63
C LYS A 529 16.60 -0.25 -9.30
N HIS A 530 16.41 0.59 -8.27
CA HIS A 530 15.82 0.16 -6.99
C HIS A 530 14.36 -0.29 -7.15
N LYS A 531 13.63 0.28 -8.12
CA LYS A 531 12.24 -0.11 -8.41
C LYS A 531 12.14 -1.59 -8.87
N PHE A 532 13.23 -2.21 -9.35
CA PHE A 532 13.31 -3.65 -9.68
C PHE A 532 13.53 -4.58 -8.46
N LYS A 533 13.89 -4.05 -7.29
CA LYS A 533 14.11 -4.85 -6.07
C LYS A 533 12.87 -4.96 -5.19
N ARG A 534 12.16 -3.85 -4.99
CA ARG A 534 11.03 -3.74 -4.04
C ARG A 534 9.98 -2.78 -4.59
N ARG A 535 8.76 -3.27 -4.82
CA ARG A 535 7.54 -2.44 -4.95
C ARG A 535 6.72 -2.53 -3.67
N VAL A 536 5.98 -1.47 -3.35
CA VAL A 536 5.19 -1.36 -2.11
C VAL A 536 3.68 -1.53 -2.31
N SER A 537 3.15 -1.36 -3.52
CA SER A 537 1.74 -1.64 -3.84
C SER A 537 1.44 -3.15 -3.86
N ALA A 538 0.25 -3.51 -3.39
CA ALA A 538 -0.30 -4.86 -3.43
C ALA A 538 -0.66 -5.33 -4.86
N TYR A 539 -1.05 -4.40 -5.73
CA TYR A 539 -1.71 -4.69 -7.01
C TYR A 539 -0.84 -4.41 -8.24
N VAL A 540 0.37 -3.86 -8.08
CA VAL A 540 1.31 -3.63 -9.17
C VAL A 540 2.39 -4.73 -9.20
N ALA A 541 2.45 -5.46 -10.32
CA ALA A 541 3.45 -6.50 -10.58
C ALA A 541 4.89 -5.97 -10.51
N ASP A 542 5.82 -6.82 -10.09
CA ASP A 542 7.24 -6.45 -10.06
C ASP A 542 7.81 -6.36 -11.47
N TRP A 543 8.90 -5.61 -11.62
CA TRP A 543 9.48 -5.36 -12.94
C TRP A 543 9.94 -6.62 -13.65
N ARG A 544 10.41 -7.61 -12.89
CA ARG A 544 10.89 -8.91 -13.37
C ARG A 544 9.75 -9.86 -13.77
N ASP A 545 8.53 -9.63 -13.28
CA ASP A 545 7.38 -10.44 -13.63
C ASP A 545 7.04 -10.21 -15.12
N PRO A 546 6.81 -11.25 -15.94
CA PRO A 546 6.43 -11.09 -17.36
C PRO A 546 4.95 -10.63 -17.55
N ILE A 547 4.35 -10.02 -16.52
CA ILE A 547 2.91 -9.72 -16.42
C ILE A 547 2.66 -8.22 -16.59
N ASN A 548 1.57 -7.86 -17.27
CA ASN A 548 1.14 -6.47 -17.49
C ASN A 548 2.25 -5.59 -18.13
N LEU A 549 2.95 -6.12 -19.14
CA LEU A 549 4.07 -5.46 -19.82
C LEU A 549 3.72 -4.08 -20.43
N GLN A 550 2.46 -3.89 -20.80
CA GLN A 550 1.93 -2.65 -21.38
C GLN A 550 1.44 -1.63 -20.32
N SER A 551 1.56 -1.92 -19.01
CA SER A 551 1.08 -1.02 -17.96
C SER A 551 1.84 0.30 -17.89
N ALA A 552 1.12 1.39 -17.58
CA ALA A 552 1.69 2.69 -17.22
C ALA A 552 2.57 2.66 -15.94
N ASP A 553 2.60 1.57 -15.18
CA ASP A 553 3.54 1.31 -14.08
C ASP A 553 4.96 0.96 -14.55
N ARG A 554 5.12 0.61 -15.82
CA ARG A 554 6.39 0.28 -16.45
C ARG A 554 6.97 1.48 -17.21
N ALA A 555 8.23 1.36 -17.62
CA ALA A 555 8.95 2.35 -18.41
C ALA A 555 8.90 1.88 -19.89
N PRO A 556 8.34 2.67 -20.81
CA PRO A 556 8.20 2.22 -22.20
C PRO A 556 9.56 1.91 -22.84
N GLY A 557 9.71 0.72 -23.41
CA GLY A 557 10.99 0.28 -23.99
C GLY A 557 12.07 -0.09 -22.96
N LEU A 558 11.70 -0.29 -21.69
CA LEU A 558 12.53 -0.99 -20.70
C LEU A 558 11.98 -2.41 -20.51
N GLY A 559 12.87 -3.41 -20.48
CA GLY A 559 12.51 -4.82 -20.37
C GLY A 559 12.21 -5.28 -18.94
N LEU A 560 12.38 -6.58 -18.70
CA LEU A 560 12.26 -7.20 -17.38
C LEU A 560 13.57 -7.12 -16.58
N ASP A 561 14.70 -6.96 -17.27
CA ASP A 561 16.03 -6.99 -16.69
C ASP A 561 16.45 -5.67 -16.06
N GLY A 562 17.09 -5.75 -14.90
CA GLY A 562 17.68 -4.61 -14.18
C GLY A 562 19.03 -4.17 -14.75
N VAL A 563 19.15 -4.09 -16.08
CA VAL A 563 20.35 -3.67 -16.82
C VAL A 563 20.13 -2.28 -17.43
N GLU A 564 21.16 -1.43 -17.37
CA GLU A 564 21.09 -0.04 -17.85
C GLU A 564 21.04 0.03 -19.39
N PRO A 565 20.02 0.67 -19.99
CA PRO A 565 20.04 1.01 -21.41
C PRO A 565 21.11 2.07 -21.71
N VAL A 566 21.86 1.88 -22.79
CA VAL A 566 22.97 2.78 -23.23
C VAL A 566 22.54 4.25 -23.36
N ASP A 567 21.27 4.49 -23.70
CA ASP A 567 20.66 5.80 -23.91
C ASP A 567 19.84 6.32 -22.71
N TRP A 568 19.84 5.63 -21.56
CA TRP A 568 18.90 5.88 -20.46
C TRP A 568 18.87 7.34 -20.01
N ALA A 569 20.03 7.97 -19.83
CA ALA A 569 20.15 9.36 -19.39
C ALA A 569 19.43 10.35 -20.32
N GLN A 570 19.31 10.03 -21.61
CA GLN A 570 18.68 10.87 -22.64
C GLN A 570 17.21 10.51 -22.90
N ARG A 571 16.69 9.40 -22.35
CA ARG A 571 15.31 8.94 -22.61
C ARG A 571 14.24 9.91 -22.10
N TYR A 572 13.07 9.80 -22.72
CA TYR A 572 11.81 10.40 -22.27
C TYR A 572 11.78 11.94 -22.17
N CYS A 573 12.71 12.65 -22.80
CA CYS A 573 12.74 14.12 -22.89
C CYS A 573 11.83 14.66 -24.01
N ASP A 574 10.54 14.35 -23.97
CA ASP A 574 9.57 14.84 -24.97
C ASP A 574 9.35 16.37 -24.85
N VAL A 575 9.48 16.91 -23.64
CA VAL A 575 9.31 18.34 -23.32
C VAL A 575 10.31 18.75 -22.23
N LYS A 576 10.97 19.90 -22.42
CA LYS A 576 11.78 20.58 -21.40
C LYS A 576 10.89 21.53 -20.59
N ASP A 577 10.81 21.34 -19.27
CA ASP A 577 9.85 21.98 -18.37
C ASP A 577 10.53 22.47 -17.08
N ASN A 578 11.22 23.60 -17.18
CA ASN A 578 12.01 24.20 -16.08
C ASN A 578 11.15 25.03 -15.09
N LEU A 579 9.82 24.96 -15.12
CA LEU A 579 8.95 25.85 -14.35
C LEU A 579 9.14 25.70 -12.83
N LEU A 580 9.17 24.46 -12.34
CA LEU A 580 9.38 24.19 -10.91
C LEU A 580 10.85 24.41 -10.50
N GLN A 581 11.80 24.11 -11.39
CA GLN A 581 13.23 24.39 -11.20
C GLN A 581 13.47 25.88 -10.92
N GLN A 582 12.99 26.76 -11.81
CA GLN A 582 13.15 28.21 -11.71
C GLN A 582 12.46 28.80 -10.46
N LEU A 583 11.35 28.20 -10.03
CA LEU A 583 10.61 28.67 -8.87
C LEU A 583 11.27 28.23 -7.56
N SER A 584 11.66 26.95 -7.45
CA SER A 584 12.44 26.42 -6.34
C SER A 584 13.77 27.16 -6.17
N ALA A 585 14.48 27.42 -7.26
CA ALA A 585 15.73 28.21 -7.24
C ALA A 585 15.53 29.64 -6.71
N ARG A 586 14.39 30.30 -7.01
CA ARG A 586 14.07 31.62 -6.47
C ARG A 586 13.70 31.58 -4.98
N TRP A 587 12.99 30.54 -4.56
CA TRP A 587 12.48 30.40 -3.20
C TRP A 587 13.52 29.91 -2.18
N PHE A 588 14.46 29.05 -2.62
CA PHE A 588 15.37 28.31 -1.74
C PHE A 588 16.83 28.31 -2.19
N GLY A 589 17.14 28.86 -3.37
CA GLY A 589 18.44 28.70 -4.01
C GLY A 589 18.66 27.30 -4.60
N ASN A 590 19.85 27.07 -5.12
CA ASN A 590 20.24 25.82 -5.79
C ASN A 590 20.77 24.78 -4.77
N GLY A 591 19.98 24.43 -3.75
CA GLY A 591 20.50 23.61 -2.65
C GLY A 591 19.49 23.16 -1.58
N LEU A 592 18.21 22.98 -1.93
CA LEU A 592 17.21 22.54 -0.93
C LEU A 592 17.53 21.15 -0.35
N ALA A 593 18.22 20.30 -1.10
CA ALA A 593 18.70 18.99 -0.67
C ALA A 593 20.04 19.01 0.12
N THR A 594 20.90 20.01 -0.09
CA THR A 594 22.34 19.94 0.29
C THR A 594 22.71 20.46 1.68
N LEU A 595 21.79 21.16 2.37
CA LEU A 595 22.03 21.82 3.67
C LEU A 595 22.11 20.85 4.88
N GLY A 596 22.92 19.79 4.78
CA GLY A 596 23.05 18.74 5.81
C GLY A 596 24.45 18.14 5.97
N SER A 597 25.50 18.77 5.42
CA SER A 597 26.88 18.22 5.41
C SER A 597 27.97 19.25 5.75
N GLN A 598 27.59 20.42 6.29
CA GLN A 598 28.51 21.46 6.78
C GLN A 598 27.91 22.09 8.05
N ASP A 599 28.26 21.51 9.22
CA ASP A 599 28.45 22.16 10.54
C ASP A 599 28.51 21.09 11.67
N THR A 600 29.45 20.15 11.56
CA THR A 600 29.95 19.28 12.64
C THR A 600 31.41 18.91 12.38
#